data_AF-A0A962GBR9-F1
#
_entry.id   AF-A0A962GBR9-F1
#
_cell.length_a   1.000
_cell.length_b   1.000
_cell.length_c   1.000
_cell.angle_alpha   90.00
_cell.angle_beta   90.00
_cell.angle_gamma   90.00
#
_symmetry.space_group_name_H-M   'P 1'
#
loop_
_entity.id
_entity.type
_entity.pdbx_description
1 polymer ?
#
loop_
_entity_poly.entity_id
_entity_poly.type
_entity_poly.pdbx_seq_one_letter_code
_entity_poly.pdbx_strand_id
1 'polypeptide(L)'
;MSKLVSDIRRRVWYIEARACSDGDYASEDAASMGSGVLVEIEHRDEPRRVRRYLLTCAHVVRRKDPLSGGWGGPVYDEILCWRPGQGYTRTYKDKRRCGEHPDIYRATLSSLSPCGGAAAALPDALRTAPNDWVLLDIDDPAFQNEGSPVRWAGIEDGAPVRIVGYPGGAGLSQHAAGTRIWVNGSLVENLATGPFSQERTPEPGMLSLSGVDETRPGMSGGGIFDEDGALVGLHRA
;
A
#
# COMPACT_ATOMS: atom_id res chain seq x y z
N MET A 1 20.88 7.27 -9.76
CA MET A 1 19.80 7.49 -8.77
C MET A 1 20.42 8.06 -7.51
N SER A 2 19.89 9.17 -6.96
CA SER A 2 20.46 9.75 -5.74
C SER A 2 20.27 8.81 -4.54
N LYS A 3 21.15 8.91 -3.53
CA LYS A 3 21.06 8.12 -2.29
C LYS A 3 19.67 8.27 -1.64
N LEU A 4 19.18 9.51 -1.57
CA LEU A 4 17.85 9.83 -1.06
C LEU A 4 16.73 9.06 -1.78
N VAL A 5 16.72 9.08 -3.12
CA VAL A 5 15.70 8.37 -3.89
C VAL A 5 15.79 6.85 -3.64
N SER A 6 17.00 6.30 -3.49
CA SER A 6 17.15 4.90 -3.10
C SER A 6 16.60 4.63 -1.71
N ASP A 7 16.79 5.53 -0.76
CA ASP A 7 16.38 5.34 0.62
C ASP A 7 14.85 5.36 0.75
N ILE A 8 14.16 6.32 0.11
CA ILE A 8 12.70 6.35 0.12
C ILE A 8 12.08 5.15 -0.61
N ARG A 9 12.70 4.69 -1.72
CA ARG A 9 12.24 3.51 -2.46
C ARG A 9 12.33 2.22 -1.63
N ARG A 10 13.27 2.12 -0.69
CA ARG A 10 13.37 0.96 0.22
C ARG A 10 12.28 0.93 1.29
N ARG A 11 11.51 2.02 1.45
CA ARG A 11 10.44 2.13 2.46
C ARG A 11 9.05 1.86 1.88
N VAL A 12 8.90 1.74 0.57
CA VAL A 12 7.60 1.50 -0.09
C VAL A 12 7.55 0.08 -0.61
N TRP A 13 6.60 -0.69 -0.11
CA TRP A 13 6.38 -2.12 -0.33
C TRP A 13 5.26 -2.36 -1.32
N TYR A 14 5.31 -3.52 -1.99
CA TYR A 14 4.26 -3.92 -2.92
C TYR A 14 3.20 -4.74 -2.17
N ILE A 15 1.93 -4.49 -2.48
CA ILE A 15 0.79 -5.15 -1.84
C ILE A 15 -0.09 -5.82 -2.90
N GLU A 16 -0.47 -7.06 -2.63
CA GLU A 16 -1.58 -7.72 -3.31
C GLU A 16 -2.66 -8.11 -2.31
N ALA A 17 -3.91 -7.99 -2.75
CA ALA A 17 -5.06 -8.48 -2.03
C ALA A 17 -5.77 -9.54 -2.89
N ARG A 18 -6.04 -10.72 -2.30
CA ARG A 18 -6.52 -11.90 -3.02
C ARG A 18 -7.79 -12.45 -2.38
N ALA A 19 -8.68 -12.95 -3.24
CA ALA A 19 -9.82 -13.74 -2.80
C ALA A 19 -9.43 -15.22 -2.76
N CYS A 20 -10.03 -15.96 -1.83
CA CYS A 20 -10.02 -17.40 -1.82
C CYS A 20 -11.23 -17.91 -2.61
N SER A 21 -11.00 -18.87 -3.50
CA SER A 21 -12.05 -19.59 -4.20
C SER A 21 -12.57 -20.76 -3.36
N ASP A 22 -13.60 -21.44 -3.86
CA ASP A 22 -14.09 -22.69 -3.29
C ASP A 22 -12.94 -23.68 -3.08
N GLY A 23 -12.82 -24.22 -1.86
CA GLY A 23 -11.72 -25.10 -1.46
C GLY A 23 -10.50 -24.39 -0.83
N ASP A 24 -10.63 -23.12 -0.46
CA ASP A 24 -9.60 -22.28 0.20
C ASP A 24 -8.35 -22.04 -0.64
N TYR A 25 -8.45 -22.14 -1.96
CA TYR A 25 -7.35 -21.84 -2.87
C TYR A 25 -7.33 -20.35 -3.22
N ALA A 26 -6.15 -19.75 -3.23
CA ALA A 26 -6.05 -18.35 -3.60
C ALA A 26 -6.25 -18.18 -5.12
N SER A 27 -6.88 -17.06 -5.50
CA SER A 27 -6.99 -16.65 -6.91
C SER A 27 -5.63 -16.60 -7.59
N GLU A 28 -5.55 -16.93 -8.89
CA GLU A 28 -4.30 -16.87 -9.66
C GLU A 28 -3.77 -15.43 -9.76
N ASP A 29 -4.67 -14.52 -10.11
CA ASP A 29 -4.42 -13.09 -10.19
C ASP A 29 -4.82 -12.38 -8.90
N ALA A 30 -4.14 -11.27 -8.59
CA ALA A 30 -4.54 -10.42 -7.49
C ALA A 30 -5.89 -9.76 -7.80
N ALA A 31 -6.81 -9.76 -6.84
CA ALA A 31 -8.10 -9.09 -7.00
C ALA A 31 -7.96 -7.57 -6.86
N SER A 32 -6.94 -7.13 -6.14
CA SER A 32 -6.51 -5.74 -6.04
C SER A 32 -5.01 -5.68 -5.76
N MET A 33 -4.37 -4.58 -6.13
CA MET A 33 -2.93 -4.38 -5.94
C MET A 33 -2.65 -2.92 -5.61
N GLY A 34 -1.56 -2.69 -4.88
CA GLY A 34 -1.18 -1.36 -4.46
C GLY A 34 0.23 -1.32 -3.88
N SER A 35 0.48 -0.24 -3.17
CA SER A 35 1.73 0.04 -2.49
C SER A 35 1.46 0.30 -1.00
N GLY A 36 2.45 0.12 -0.15
CA GLY A 36 2.35 0.51 1.27
C GLY A 36 3.66 1.05 1.79
N VAL A 37 3.61 2.00 2.71
CA VAL A 37 4.79 2.63 3.29
C VAL A 37 5.09 2.02 4.65
N LEU A 38 6.34 1.61 4.86
CA LEU A 38 6.81 1.18 6.18
C LEU A 38 6.82 2.36 7.15
N VAL A 39 5.97 2.25 8.17
CA VAL A 39 5.83 3.25 9.25
C VAL A 39 6.04 2.60 10.60
N GLU A 40 6.37 3.43 11.60
CA GLU A 40 6.55 3.01 12.97
C GLU A 40 5.65 3.85 13.88
N ILE A 41 4.97 3.19 14.80
CA ILE A 41 4.03 3.82 15.74
C ILE A 41 4.43 3.45 17.15
N GLU A 42 4.65 4.47 17.99
CA GLU A 42 4.83 4.32 19.43
C GLU A 42 3.46 4.30 20.12
N HIS A 43 3.12 3.16 20.72
CA HIS A 43 1.97 2.99 21.61
C HIS A 43 2.33 3.59 22.96
N ARG A 44 1.54 4.58 23.38
CA ARG A 44 1.75 5.32 24.64
C ARG A 44 1.19 4.60 25.87
N ASP A 45 0.52 3.48 25.67
CA ASP A 45 0.08 2.59 26.75
C ASP A 45 1.30 2.04 27.51
N GLU A 46 1.13 1.71 28.79
CA GLU A 46 2.20 1.13 29.61
C GLU A 46 2.14 -0.41 29.59
N PRO A 47 3.25 -1.13 29.31
CA PRO A 47 4.55 -0.62 28.90
C PRO A 47 4.53 -0.09 27.45
N ARG A 48 5.28 0.99 27.19
CA ARG A 48 5.39 1.58 25.84
C ARG A 48 5.87 0.54 24.85
N ARG A 49 5.24 0.49 23.68
CA ARG A 49 5.57 -0.45 22.61
C ARG A 49 5.73 0.29 21.30
N VAL A 50 6.84 0.07 20.63
CA VAL A 50 7.05 0.53 19.26
C VAL A 50 6.75 -0.63 18.33
N ARG A 51 5.87 -0.42 17.34
CA ARG A 51 5.51 -1.46 16.37
C ARG A 51 5.52 -0.89 14.96
N ARG A 52 5.96 -1.71 14.00
CA ARG A 52 6.00 -1.38 12.58
C ARG A 52 4.75 -1.89 11.88
N TYR A 53 4.34 -1.12 10.87
CA TYR A 53 3.17 -1.38 10.04
C TYR A 53 3.49 -1.02 8.59
N LEU A 54 2.68 -1.51 7.66
CA LEU A 54 2.58 -0.90 6.34
C LEU A 54 1.34 -0.02 6.31
N LEU A 55 1.53 1.27 6.01
CA LEU A 55 0.45 2.21 5.79
C LEU A 55 0.07 2.21 4.30
N THR A 56 -1.19 1.98 3.97
CA THR A 56 -1.69 1.92 2.59
C THR A 56 -3.10 2.48 2.49
N CYS A 57 -3.66 2.56 1.27
CA CYS A 57 -5.05 2.94 1.06
C CYS A 57 -6.01 1.79 1.39
N ALA A 58 -7.18 2.12 1.94
CA ALA A 58 -8.18 1.12 2.29
C ALA A 58 -8.73 0.41 1.05
N HIS A 59 -8.88 1.13 -0.06
CA HIS A 59 -9.35 0.54 -1.33
C HIS A 59 -8.37 -0.46 -1.95
N VAL A 60 -7.10 -0.50 -1.53
CA VAL A 60 -6.12 -1.49 -2.00
C VAL A 60 -6.48 -2.88 -1.47
N VAL A 61 -6.97 -2.97 -0.24
CA VAL A 61 -7.18 -4.24 0.48
C VAL A 61 -8.65 -4.61 0.69
N ARG A 62 -9.58 -3.73 0.30
CA ARG A 62 -11.02 -3.96 0.39
C ARG A 62 -11.64 -4.23 -0.96
N ARG A 63 -12.64 -5.10 -0.98
CA ARG A 63 -13.53 -5.32 -2.10
C ARG A 63 -14.34 -4.05 -2.37
N LYS A 64 -14.82 -3.91 -3.60
CA LYS A 64 -15.85 -2.91 -3.91
C LYS A 64 -17.11 -3.24 -3.13
N ASP A 65 -17.78 -2.20 -2.63
CA ASP A 65 -19.09 -2.33 -2.02
C ASP A 65 -20.11 -2.73 -3.10
N PRO A 66 -20.90 -3.80 -2.91
CA PRO A 66 -21.81 -4.29 -3.94
C PRO A 66 -22.97 -3.32 -4.22
N LEU A 67 -23.29 -2.40 -3.30
CA LEU A 67 -24.41 -1.46 -3.47
C LEU A 67 -23.98 -0.18 -4.18
N SER A 68 -22.87 0.44 -3.76
CA SER A 68 -22.40 1.70 -4.33
C SER A 68 -21.42 1.53 -5.50
N GLY A 69 -20.82 0.34 -5.65
CA GLY A 69 -19.72 0.10 -6.58
C GLY A 69 -18.40 0.79 -6.22
N GLY A 70 -18.39 1.62 -5.16
CA GLY A 70 -17.21 2.28 -4.62
C GLY A 70 -16.37 1.36 -3.74
N TRP A 71 -15.30 1.89 -3.14
CA TRP A 71 -14.52 1.15 -2.15
C TRP A 71 -15.27 1.06 -0.80
N GLY A 72 -14.78 0.21 0.11
CA GLY A 72 -15.34 0.07 1.45
C GLY A 72 -16.18 -1.19 1.67
N GLY A 73 -16.15 -2.15 0.74
CA GLY A 73 -16.65 -3.49 0.99
C GLY A 73 -15.80 -4.27 2.02
N PRO A 74 -16.09 -5.57 2.21
CA PRO A 74 -15.30 -6.43 3.07
C PRO A 74 -13.83 -6.48 2.62
N VAL A 75 -12.93 -6.77 3.55
CA VAL A 75 -11.51 -7.00 3.26
C VAL A 75 -11.37 -8.25 2.41
N TYR A 76 -10.37 -8.29 1.54
CA TYR A 76 -9.98 -9.50 0.84
C TYR A 76 -9.47 -10.57 1.83
N ASP A 77 -9.54 -11.84 1.42
CA ASP A 77 -9.29 -12.96 2.32
C ASP A 77 -7.80 -13.08 2.69
N GLU A 78 -6.93 -12.60 1.81
CA GLU A 78 -5.49 -12.60 1.98
C GLU A 78 -4.87 -11.26 1.52
N ILE A 79 -4.00 -10.69 2.35
CA ILE A 79 -3.20 -9.51 2.03
C ILE A 79 -1.73 -9.92 2.10
N LEU A 80 -1.02 -9.75 0.98
CA LEU A 80 0.36 -10.16 0.79
C LEU A 80 1.24 -8.95 0.56
N CYS A 81 2.44 -8.96 1.15
CA CYS A 81 3.34 -7.82 1.15
C CYS A 81 4.76 -8.24 0.75
N TRP A 82 5.28 -7.66 -0.33
CA TRP A 82 6.64 -7.91 -0.81
C TRP A 82 7.56 -6.74 -0.45
N ARG A 83 8.75 -7.10 0.03
CA ARG A 83 9.85 -6.15 0.21
C ARG A 83 10.30 -5.57 -1.13
N PRO A 84 10.82 -4.33 -1.16
CA PRO A 84 11.47 -3.79 -2.35
C PRO A 84 12.62 -4.68 -2.83
N GLY A 85 12.61 -5.03 -4.12
CA GLY A 85 13.63 -5.91 -4.72
C GLY A 85 13.48 -7.39 -4.38
N GLN A 86 12.40 -7.79 -3.70
CA GLN A 86 12.12 -9.21 -3.46
C GLN A 86 11.74 -9.93 -4.76
N GLY A 87 12.12 -11.21 -4.87
CA GLY A 87 11.67 -12.07 -5.96
C GLY A 87 10.16 -12.30 -5.89
N TYR A 88 9.48 -12.07 -7.00
CA TYR A 88 8.05 -12.27 -7.15
C TYR A 88 7.73 -13.75 -7.37
N THR A 89 6.68 -14.23 -6.71
CA THR A 89 6.15 -15.59 -6.84
C THR A 89 4.67 -15.51 -7.18
N ARG A 90 4.32 -15.90 -8.40
CA ARG A 90 2.96 -15.98 -8.92
C ARG A 90 2.22 -17.13 -8.25
N THR A 91 0.96 -16.89 -7.94
CA THR A 91 0.03 -17.95 -7.52
C THR A 91 -0.50 -18.65 -8.76
N TYR A 92 -0.53 -19.98 -8.77
CA TYR A 92 -1.15 -20.77 -9.83
C TYR A 92 -2.49 -21.33 -9.36
N LYS A 93 -3.45 -21.43 -10.28
CA LYS A 93 -4.79 -21.96 -10.01
C LYS A 93 -4.71 -23.33 -9.32
N ASP A 94 -5.44 -23.47 -8.21
CA ASP A 94 -5.56 -24.70 -7.41
C ASP A 94 -4.21 -25.27 -6.91
N LYS A 95 -3.14 -24.45 -6.91
CA LYS A 95 -1.80 -24.88 -6.45
C LYS A 95 -1.41 -24.33 -5.10
N ARG A 96 -2.10 -23.32 -4.60
CA ARG A 96 -1.77 -22.66 -3.34
C ARG A 96 -3.01 -22.38 -2.52
N ARG A 97 -3.02 -22.87 -1.29
CA ARG A 97 -4.06 -22.51 -0.32
C ARG A 97 -3.81 -21.11 0.21
N CYS A 98 -4.89 -20.40 0.50
CA CYS A 98 -4.80 -19.12 1.19
C CYS A 98 -4.07 -19.28 2.53
N GLY A 99 -3.18 -18.33 2.84
CA GLY A 99 -2.34 -18.36 4.03
C GLY A 99 -1.05 -19.18 3.91
N GLU A 100 -0.89 -19.99 2.85
CA GLU A 100 0.34 -20.77 2.61
C GLU A 100 1.30 -20.01 1.69
N HIS A 101 2.09 -19.11 2.28
CA HIS A 101 3.18 -18.38 1.60
C HIS A 101 4.42 -18.32 2.50
N PRO A 102 5.44 -19.16 2.27
CA PRO A 102 6.61 -19.20 3.14
C PRO A 102 7.52 -17.97 2.99
N ASP A 103 7.53 -17.35 1.81
CA ASP A 103 8.50 -16.32 1.46
C ASP A 103 7.92 -14.90 1.44
N ILE A 104 6.61 -14.74 1.66
CA ILE A 104 5.91 -13.47 1.50
C ILE A 104 5.21 -13.12 2.81
N TYR A 105 5.33 -11.88 3.25
CA TYR A 105 4.67 -11.46 4.47
C TYR A 105 3.16 -11.37 4.27
N ARG A 106 2.42 -11.88 5.24
CA ARG A 106 0.97 -11.75 5.31
C ARG A 106 0.60 -10.67 6.31
N ALA A 107 -0.39 -9.87 5.94
CA ALA A 107 -0.88 -8.80 6.80
C ALA A 107 -2.35 -8.99 7.20
N THR A 108 -2.71 -8.34 8.30
CA THR A 108 -4.09 -8.13 8.74
C THR A 108 -4.35 -6.64 8.98
N LEU A 109 -5.61 -6.23 9.15
CA LEU A 109 -5.90 -4.84 9.48
C LEU A 109 -5.63 -4.57 10.97
N SER A 110 -4.84 -3.55 11.26
CA SER A 110 -4.65 -3.04 12.62
C SER A 110 -5.92 -2.35 13.14
N SER A 111 -6.17 -2.50 14.43
CA SER A 111 -7.23 -1.80 15.17
C SER A 111 -7.06 -0.27 15.18
N LEU A 112 -5.86 0.22 14.85
CA LEU A 112 -5.56 1.65 14.72
C LEU A 112 -6.08 2.28 13.41
N SER A 113 -6.53 1.46 12.46
CA SER A 113 -7.14 1.96 11.21
C SER A 113 -8.49 2.64 11.49
N PRO A 114 -9.00 3.52 10.61
CA PRO A 114 -10.32 4.16 10.80
C PRO A 114 -11.47 3.17 11.02
N CYS A 115 -11.31 1.95 10.50
CA CYS A 115 -12.27 0.86 10.61
C CYS A 115 -12.11 -0.02 11.86
N GLY A 116 -11.21 0.31 12.79
CA GLY A 116 -10.99 -0.48 14.00
C GLY A 116 -10.47 -1.90 13.74
N GLY A 117 -9.87 -2.17 12.57
CA GLY A 117 -9.39 -3.50 12.18
C GLY A 117 -10.48 -4.44 11.66
N ALA A 118 -11.72 -3.96 11.51
CA ALA A 118 -12.84 -4.82 11.10
C ALA A 118 -12.73 -5.31 9.65
N ALA A 119 -12.89 -6.62 9.44
CA ALA A 119 -12.89 -7.24 8.12
C ALA A 119 -14.20 -7.02 7.32
N ALA A 120 -15.29 -6.66 8.00
CA ALA A 120 -16.59 -6.41 7.40
C ALA A 120 -16.58 -5.16 6.51
N ALA A 121 -17.66 -4.97 5.75
CA ALA A 121 -17.90 -3.74 4.99
C ALA A 121 -17.93 -2.53 5.94
N LEU A 122 -17.44 -1.40 5.43
CA LEU A 122 -17.41 -0.15 6.17
C LEU A 122 -18.81 0.48 6.22
N PRO A 123 -19.20 1.05 7.38
CA PRO A 123 -20.33 1.98 7.43
C PRO A 123 -20.11 3.17 6.50
N ASP A 124 -21.19 3.69 5.92
CA ASP A 124 -21.17 4.81 4.96
C ASP A 124 -20.41 6.05 5.46
N ALA A 125 -20.55 6.35 6.74
CA ALA A 125 -19.86 7.47 7.38
C ALA A 125 -18.32 7.37 7.33
N LEU A 126 -17.78 6.16 7.17
CA LEU A 126 -16.33 5.92 7.04
C LEU A 126 -15.88 5.79 5.59
N ARG A 127 -16.81 5.76 4.61
CA ARG A 127 -16.50 5.66 3.17
C ARG A 127 -16.21 7.03 2.56
N THR A 128 -15.30 7.78 3.18
CA THR A 128 -14.89 9.14 2.78
C THR A 128 -13.41 9.17 2.43
N ALA A 129 -13.00 10.08 1.53
CA ALA A 129 -11.62 10.14 1.06
C ALA A 129 -10.57 10.27 2.21
N PRO A 130 -10.79 11.08 3.26
CA PRO A 130 -9.87 11.16 4.40
C PRO A 130 -9.72 9.86 5.21
N ASN A 131 -10.67 8.93 5.10
CA ASN A 131 -10.66 7.64 5.78
C ASN A 131 -10.18 6.48 4.90
N ASP A 132 -9.75 6.76 3.66
CA ASP A 132 -9.23 5.76 2.72
C ASP A 132 -7.78 5.40 3.02
N TRP A 133 -7.51 5.01 4.26
CA TRP A 133 -6.23 4.49 4.70
C TRP A 133 -6.42 3.38 5.72
N VAL A 134 -5.44 2.46 5.77
CA VAL A 134 -5.37 1.40 6.76
C VAL A 134 -3.92 1.16 7.17
N LEU A 135 -3.75 0.68 8.40
CA LEU A 135 -2.50 0.13 8.87
C LEU A 135 -2.56 -1.40 8.76
N LEU A 136 -1.61 -1.95 8.03
CA LEU A 136 -1.41 -3.38 7.87
C LEU A 136 -0.44 -3.86 8.95
N ASP A 137 -0.93 -4.77 9.78
CA ASP A 137 -0.16 -5.44 10.81
C ASP A 137 0.40 -6.76 10.27
N ILE A 138 1.72 -6.91 10.34
CA ILE A 138 2.46 -8.11 9.94
C ILE A 138 3.10 -8.67 11.20
N ASP A 139 2.59 -9.82 11.65
CA ASP A 139 3.04 -10.51 12.86
C ASP A 139 4.23 -11.44 12.57
N ASP A 140 5.24 -10.89 11.89
CA ASP A 140 6.49 -11.56 11.61
C ASP A 140 7.63 -10.84 12.35
N PRO A 141 8.41 -11.51 13.22
CA PRO A 141 9.52 -10.89 13.94
C PRO A 141 10.59 -10.28 13.02
N ALA A 142 10.84 -10.86 11.84
CA ALA A 142 11.76 -10.30 10.87
C ALA A 142 11.22 -8.97 10.31
N PHE A 143 9.91 -8.89 10.02
CA PHE A 143 9.27 -7.65 9.59
C PHE A 143 9.41 -6.53 10.62
N GLN A 144 9.21 -6.86 11.90
CA GLN A 144 9.33 -5.88 12.98
C GLN A 144 10.76 -5.34 13.15
N ASN A 145 11.75 -5.91 12.47
CA ASN A 145 13.14 -5.44 12.40
C ASN A 145 13.52 -4.80 11.05
N GLU A 146 12.56 -4.63 10.12
CA GLU A 146 12.82 -4.10 8.79
C GLU A 146 13.10 -2.60 8.77
N GLY A 147 14.06 -2.22 7.92
CA GLY A 147 14.30 -0.86 7.46
C GLY A 147 14.57 0.17 8.57
N SER A 148 14.60 1.44 8.14
CA SER A 148 14.51 2.58 9.04
C SER A 148 13.15 3.23 8.85
N PRO A 149 12.44 3.59 9.93
CA PRO A 149 11.12 4.20 9.83
C PRO A 149 11.18 5.53 9.09
N VAL A 150 10.09 5.86 8.40
CA VAL A 150 9.92 7.19 7.82
C VAL A 150 9.83 8.26 8.90
N ARG A 151 10.38 9.44 8.62
CA ARG A 151 10.05 10.66 9.37
C ARG A 151 8.76 11.22 8.78
N TRP A 152 7.86 11.69 9.63
CA TRP A 152 6.66 12.42 9.21
C TRP A 152 6.96 13.91 9.08
N ALA A 153 6.39 14.55 8.07
CA ALA A 153 6.48 16.00 7.90
C ALA A 153 5.13 16.57 7.43
N GLY A 154 4.86 17.82 7.79
CA GLY A 154 3.86 18.62 7.09
C GLY A 154 4.43 19.11 5.76
N ILE A 155 3.58 19.70 4.93
CA ILE A 155 3.99 20.29 3.66
C ILE A 155 3.30 21.64 3.43
N GLU A 156 4.02 22.55 2.80
CA GLU A 156 3.52 23.88 2.41
C GLU A 156 3.04 23.88 0.96
N ASP A 157 2.10 24.78 0.65
CA ASP A 157 1.64 24.99 -0.72
C ASP A 157 2.82 25.39 -1.63
N GLY A 158 2.90 24.79 -2.81
CA GLY A 158 3.97 24.97 -3.80
C GLY A 158 5.21 24.10 -3.56
N ALA A 159 5.34 23.45 -2.40
CA ALA A 159 6.50 22.63 -2.10
C ALA A 159 6.55 21.38 -3.01
N PRO A 160 7.74 21.03 -3.53
CA PRO A 160 7.90 19.88 -4.40
C PRO A 160 7.85 18.56 -3.62
N VAL A 161 7.24 17.55 -4.25
CA VAL A 161 7.17 16.18 -3.73
C VAL A 161 7.49 15.15 -4.80
N ARG A 162 7.82 13.96 -4.34
CA ARG A 162 7.94 12.75 -5.17
C ARG A 162 6.98 11.70 -4.67
N ILE A 163 6.34 11.00 -5.61
CA ILE A 163 5.47 9.87 -5.28
C ILE A 163 6.25 8.60 -5.56
N VAL A 164 6.27 7.68 -4.60
CA VAL A 164 6.90 6.37 -4.76
C VAL A 164 5.84 5.30 -4.61
N GLY A 165 5.72 4.44 -5.61
CA GLY A 165 4.73 3.37 -5.65
C GLY A 165 5.03 2.35 -6.74
N TYR A 166 4.22 1.30 -6.81
CA TYR A 166 4.38 0.19 -7.72
C TYR A 166 3.38 0.29 -8.88
N PRO A 167 3.78 0.82 -10.04
CA PRO A 167 2.90 0.90 -11.19
C PRO A 167 2.83 -0.48 -11.87
N GLY A 168 1.96 -1.36 -11.40
CA GLY A 168 1.84 -2.71 -11.93
C GLY A 168 1.59 -3.80 -10.89
N GLY A 169 1.60 -5.04 -11.37
CA GLY A 169 1.33 -6.24 -10.57
C GLY A 169 1.11 -7.49 -11.40
N ALA A 170 0.93 -8.63 -10.74
CA ALA A 170 0.49 -9.83 -11.43
C ALA A 170 -1.00 -9.75 -11.77
N GLY A 171 -1.35 -10.25 -12.95
CA GLY A 171 -2.75 -10.38 -13.37
C GLY A 171 -3.37 -9.13 -13.98
N LEU A 172 -2.59 -8.09 -14.26
CA LEU A 172 -3.07 -6.99 -15.11
C LEU A 172 -3.32 -7.51 -16.53
N SER A 173 -4.59 -7.66 -16.89
CA SER A 173 -5.04 -8.02 -18.24
C SER A 173 -5.03 -6.81 -19.20
N GLN A 174 -4.98 -5.59 -18.67
CA GLN A 174 -4.91 -4.36 -19.44
C GLN A 174 -3.58 -3.64 -19.20
N HIS A 175 -2.85 -3.46 -20.30
CA HIS A 175 -1.58 -2.77 -20.35
C HIS A 175 -1.81 -1.26 -20.39
N ALA A 176 -1.62 -0.56 -19.27
CA ALA A 176 -1.31 0.86 -19.35
C ALA A 176 0.18 1.01 -19.70
N ALA A 177 0.52 1.95 -20.59
CA ALA A 177 1.90 2.24 -20.92
C ALA A 177 2.68 2.57 -19.63
N GLY A 178 3.80 1.89 -19.40
CA GLY A 178 4.62 2.09 -18.20
C GLY A 178 4.21 1.28 -16.97
N THR A 179 3.20 0.41 -17.04
CA THR A 179 2.96 -0.60 -15.97
C THR A 179 3.82 -1.84 -16.16
N ARG A 180 4.35 -2.39 -15.06
CA ARG A 180 5.15 -3.62 -15.06
C ARG A 180 4.29 -4.84 -14.71
N ILE A 181 4.51 -5.93 -15.42
CA ILE A 181 3.92 -7.23 -15.09
C ILE A 181 5.02 -8.10 -14.50
N TRP A 182 4.82 -8.60 -13.29
CA TRP A 182 5.75 -9.54 -12.69
C TRP A 182 5.37 -10.98 -12.97
N VAL A 183 6.37 -11.75 -13.35
CA VAL A 183 6.34 -13.21 -13.47
C VAL A 183 7.29 -13.81 -12.44
N ASN A 184 7.24 -15.13 -12.25
CA ASN A 184 8.13 -15.82 -11.31
C ASN A 184 9.60 -15.43 -11.51
N GLY A 185 10.27 -15.07 -10.41
CA GLY A 185 11.67 -14.65 -10.40
C GLY A 185 11.90 -13.18 -10.82
N SER A 186 10.87 -12.45 -11.24
CA SER A 186 10.98 -10.99 -11.42
C SER A 186 11.24 -10.32 -10.08
N LEU A 187 12.02 -9.25 -10.04
CA LEU A 187 12.13 -8.43 -8.83
C LEU A 187 10.96 -7.45 -8.76
N VAL A 188 10.30 -7.35 -7.61
CA VAL A 188 9.31 -6.29 -7.38
C VAL A 188 10.02 -4.95 -7.24
N GLU A 189 9.77 -4.03 -8.16
CA GLU A 189 10.42 -2.72 -8.19
C GLU A 189 9.39 -1.60 -8.28
N ASN A 190 9.44 -0.68 -7.32
CA ASN A 190 8.65 0.56 -7.37
C ASN A 190 9.28 1.58 -8.32
N LEU A 191 8.52 2.60 -8.68
CA LEU A 191 9.01 3.81 -9.36
C LEU A 191 8.88 4.99 -8.41
N ALA A 192 9.79 5.95 -8.56
CA ALA A 192 9.67 7.29 -7.99
C ALA A 192 9.34 8.24 -9.12
N THR A 193 8.18 8.89 -9.06
CA THR A 193 7.73 9.89 -10.03
C THR A 193 8.05 11.31 -9.54
N GLY A 194 7.98 12.27 -10.46
CA GLY A 194 8.01 13.70 -10.14
C GLY A 194 9.07 14.52 -10.91
N PRO A 195 9.18 15.82 -10.55
CA PRO A 195 8.55 16.46 -9.39
C PRO A 195 7.06 16.76 -9.59
N PHE A 196 6.26 16.54 -8.55
CA PHE A 196 4.94 17.15 -8.36
C PHE A 196 5.09 18.33 -7.40
N SER A 197 4.13 19.24 -7.40
CA SER A 197 4.02 20.32 -6.44
C SER A 197 2.71 20.17 -5.67
N GLN A 198 2.76 20.41 -4.37
CA GLN A 198 1.54 20.53 -3.57
C GLN A 198 0.79 21.80 -3.96
N GLU A 199 -0.51 21.68 -4.21
CA GLU A 199 -1.43 22.79 -4.43
C GLU A 199 -2.22 23.09 -3.15
N ARG A 200 -3.30 23.87 -3.26
CA ARG A 200 -4.19 24.11 -2.13
C ARG A 200 -4.84 22.81 -1.67
N THR A 201 -4.74 22.51 -0.38
CA THR A 201 -5.47 21.39 0.24
C THR A 201 -6.99 21.53 0.03
N PRO A 202 -7.67 20.55 -0.59
CA PRO A 202 -9.10 20.65 -0.87
C PRO A 202 -9.94 20.53 0.41
N GLU A 203 -9.48 19.70 1.35
CA GLU A 203 -10.07 19.48 2.67
C GLU A 203 -8.99 19.01 3.66
N PRO A 204 -9.21 19.14 4.98
CA PRO A 204 -8.27 18.67 5.99
C PRO A 204 -7.92 17.17 5.81
N GLY A 205 -6.62 16.86 5.82
CA GLY A 205 -6.13 15.49 5.64
C GLY A 205 -5.96 15.05 4.18
N MET A 206 -6.27 15.92 3.21
CA MET A 206 -6.09 15.66 1.78
C MET A 206 -5.08 16.62 1.16
N LEU A 207 -4.25 16.09 0.26
CA LEU A 207 -3.32 16.86 -0.57
C LEU A 207 -3.83 16.87 -2.01
N SER A 208 -3.59 17.97 -2.72
CA SER A 208 -3.89 18.09 -4.16
C SER A 208 -2.57 18.34 -4.87
N LEU A 209 -2.11 17.39 -5.68
CA LEU A 209 -0.80 17.48 -6.32
C LEU A 209 -0.97 17.78 -7.81
N SER A 210 -0.16 18.68 -8.35
CA SER A 210 -0.02 18.86 -9.79
C SER A 210 1.42 18.63 -10.24
N GLY A 211 1.60 18.10 -11.44
CA GLY A 211 2.91 17.73 -11.93
C GLY A 211 2.87 17.38 -13.41
N VAL A 212 4.05 17.26 -14.00
CA VAL A 212 4.23 16.91 -15.43
C VAL A 212 4.28 15.40 -15.66
N ASP A 213 4.47 14.62 -14.60
CA ASP A 213 4.51 13.16 -14.64
C ASP A 213 3.12 12.61 -14.28
N GLU A 214 2.87 11.35 -14.61
CA GLU A 214 1.60 10.67 -14.34
C GLU A 214 1.77 9.59 -13.29
N THR A 215 0.81 9.52 -12.37
CA THR A 215 0.62 8.35 -11.52
C THR A 215 -0.06 7.23 -12.31
N ARG A 216 0.09 5.99 -11.86
CA ARG A 216 -0.39 4.81 -12.61
C ARG A 216 -1.10 3.82 -11.69
N PRO A 217 -1.98 2.97 -12.23
CA PRO A 217 -2.60 1.88 -11.47
C PRO A 217 -1.56 1.04 -10.70
N GLY A 218 -1.87 0.73 -9.43
CA GLY A 218 -0.99 0.03 -8.50
C GLY A 218 -0.14 0.95 -7.60
N MET A 219 -0.02 2.24 -7.93
CA MET A 219 0.69 3.19 -7.07
C MET A 219 -0.09 3.61 -5.82
N SER A 220 -1.40 3.32 -5.76
CA SER A 220 -2.25 3.62 -4.61
C SER A 220 -1.70 3.05 -3.30
N GLY A 221 -1.72 3.86 -2.24
CA GLY A 221 -1.06 3.58 -0.96
C GLY A 221 0.46 3.82 -0.96
N GLY A 222 1.03 4.25 -2.09
CA GLY A 222 2.43 4.65 -2.20
C GLY A 222 2.73 5.92 -1.40
N GLY A 223 3.98 6.12 -1.01
CA GLY A 223 4.37 7.26 -0.20
C GLY A 223 4.57 8.52 -1.03
N ILE A 224 4.12 9.66 -0.50
CA ILE A 224 4.44 10.99 -1.00
C ILE A 224 5.56 11.55 -0.10
N PHE A 225 6.69 11.90 -0.69
CA PHE A 225 7.89 12.33 0.04
C PHE A 225 8.31 13.74 -0.35
N ASP A 226 8.73 14.53 0.64
CA ASP A 226 9.37 15.83 0.43
C ASP A 226 10.81 15.68 -0.11
N GLU A 227 11.50 16.80 -0.31
CA GLU A 227 12.89 16.81 -0.79
C GLU A 227 13.90 16.22 0.19
N ASP A 228 13.55 16.13 1.47
CA ASP A 228 14.36 15.52 2.53
C ASP A 228 14.05 14.03 2.73
N GLY A 229 13.07 13.49 2.00
CA GLY A 229 12.63 12.10 2.09
C GLY A 229 11.80 11.79 3.33
N ALA A 230 11.16 12.80 3.94
CA ALA A 230 10.11 12.60 4.93
C ALA A 230 8.78 12.31 4.24
N LEU A 231 7.95 11.48 4.88
CA LEU A 231 6.61 11.14 4.42
C LEU A 231 5.66 12.29 4.76
N VAL A 232 5.01 12.83 3.74
CA VAL A 232 3.99 13.90 3.87
C VAL A 232 2.58 13.41 3.61
N GLY A 233 2.42 12.22 3.01
CA GLY A 233 1.12 11.63 2.75
C GLY A 233 1.19 10.32 1.97
N LEU A 234 0.00 9.80 1.59
CA LEU A 234 -0.15 8.63 0.72
C LEU A 234 -0.75 9.06 -0.61
N HIS A 235 -0.27 8.48 -1.69
CA HIS A 235 -0.91 8.60 -2.99
C HIS A 235 -2.17 7.74 -3.03
N ARG A 236 -3.32 8.37 -3.25
CA ARG A 236 -4.63 7.71 -3.23
C ARG A 236 -5.20 7.49 -4.64
N ALA A 237 -5.24 8.55 -5.44
CA ALA A 237 -5.80 8.62 -6.78
C ALA A 237 -5.08 9.70 -7.58
#